data_AF-A0A7K2W8C1-F1
#
_entry.id   AF-A0A7K2W8C1-F1
#
_cell.length_a   1.000
_cell.length_b   1.000
_cell.length_c   1.000
_cell.angle_alpha   90.00
_cell.angle_beta   90.00
_cell.angle_gamma   90.00
#
_symmetry.space_group_name_H-M   'P 1'
#
loop_
_entity.id
_entity.type
_entity.pdbx_description
1 polymer ?
#
loop_
_entity_poly.entity_id
_entity_poly.type
_entity_poly.pdbx_seq_one_letter_code
_entity_poly.pdbx_strand_id
1 'polypeptide(L)'
;LLATVTEEPAPRPADVAHSLLVTRSLFAHRAVVLAGEHQETVRALTALAAGATDPAAVSGTVASGRSAALFSGQGSQRLGMGREL
;
A
#
# COMPACT_ATOMS: atom_id res chain seq x y z
N LEU A 1 -11.29 -3.31 -8.68
CA LEU A 1 -10.28 -3.77 -7.72
C LEU A 1 -10.91 -4.37 -6.48
N LEU A 2 -11.75 -3.65 -5.72
CA LEU A 2 -12.52 -4.23 -4.60
C LEU A 2 -13.30 -5.49 -5.03
N ALA A 3 -14.07 -5.38 -6.13
CA ALA A 3 -14.79 -6.53 -6.69
C ALA A 3 -13.86 -7.73 -7.00
N THR A 4 -12.72 -7.47 -7.64
CA THR A 4 -11.73 -8.49 -8.01
C THR A 4 -11.13 -9.20 -6.81
N VAL A 5 -10.82 -8.48 -5.73
CA VAL A 5 -10.23 -9.13 -4.55
C VAL A 5 -11.27 -9.90 -3.73
N THR A 6 -12.57 -9.66 -3.93
CA THR A 6 -13.68 -10.38 -3.30
C THR A 6 -14.26 -11.51 -4.17
N GLU A 7 -13.66 -11.79 -5.33
CA GLU A 7 -14.06 -12.95 -6.16
C GLU A 7 -13.73 -14.27 -5.46
N GLU A 8 -14.40 -15.35 -5.87
CA GLU A 8 -14.15 -16.70 -5.36
C GLU A 8 -13.74 -17.65 -6.51
N PRO A 9 -12.49 -18.19 -6.49
CA PRO A 9 -11.45 -17.95 -5.48
C PRO A 9 -10.80 -16.57 -5.63
N ALA A 10 -10.45 -15.95 -4.50
CA ALA A 10 -9.79 -14.65 -4.51
C ALA A 10 -8.37 -14.76 -5.13
N PRO A 11 -7.98 -13.83 -6.03
CA PRO A 11 -6.64 -13.83 -6.58
C PRO A 11 -5.60 -13.50 -5.50
N ARG A 12 -4.38 -14.03 -5.66
CA ARG A 12 -3.29 -13.73 -4.72
C ARG A 12 -2.97 -12.23 -4.75
N PRO A 13 -2.86 -11.55 -3.60
CA PRO A 13 -2.58 -10.11 -3.58
C PRO A 13 -1.31 -9.71 -4.34
N ALA A 14 -0.28 -10.55 -4.30
CA ALA A 14 0.97 -10.33 -5.03
C ALA A 14 0.78 -10.27 -6.56
N ASP A 15 -0.08 -11.13 -7.13
CA ASP A 15 -0.34 -11.16 -8.58
C ASP A 15 -1.14 -9.93 -9.02
N VAL A 16 -2.11 -9.51 -8.20
CA VAL A 16 -2.88 -8.28 -8.44
C VAL A 16 -1.95 -7.06 -8.37
N ALA A 17 -1.13 -6.96 -7.32
CA ALA A 17 -0.18 -5.86 -7.15
C ALA A 17 0.82 -5.78 -8.31
N HIS A 18 1.41 -6.92 -8.71
CA HIS A 18 2.32 -6.98 -9.84
C HIS A 18 1.66 -6.52 -11.14
N SER A 19 0.45 -7.02 -11.42
CA SER A 19 -0.32 -6.64 -12.61
C SER A 19 -0.60 -5.13 -12.65
N LEU A 20 -0.97 -4.52 -11.52
CA LEU A 20 -1.23 -3.08 -11.44
C LEU A 20 0.03 -2.24 -11.65
N LEU A 21 1.18 -2.67 -11.11
CA LEU A 21 2.44 -1.92 -11.20
C LEU A 21 3.09 -2.01 -12.58
N VAL A 22 2.96 -3.16 -13.25
CA VAL A 22 3.71 -3.44 -14.49
C VAL A 22 2.88 -3.20 -15.75
N THR A 23 1.55 -3.39 -15.70
CA THR A 23 0.72 -3.37 -16.92
C THR A 23 -0.18 -2.15 -17.05
N ARG A 24 -0.35 -1.35 -15.99
CA ARG A 24 -1.23 -0.17 -15.99
C ARG A 24 -0.43 1.12 -16.01
N SER A 25 -1.00 2.14 -16.66
CA SER A 25 -0.45 3.49 -16.64
C SER A 25 -0.50 4.07 -15.21
N LEU A 26 0.55 4.79 -14.83
CA LEU A 26 0.64 5.45 -13.53
C LEU A 26 0.20 6.92 -13.63
N PHE A 27 -0.94 7.25 -13.03
CA PHE A 27 -1.50 8.62 -13.02
C PHE A 27 -0.90 9.51 -11.90
N ALA A 28 -1.27 10.79 -11.88
CA ALA A 28 -0.79 11.75 -10.88
C ALA A 28 -1.34 11.48 -9.47
N HIS A 29 -2.64 11.19 -9.34
CA HIS A 29 -3.24 10.73 -8.09
C HIS A 29 -3.05 9.22 -7.96
N ARG A 30 -2.46 8.79 -6.85
CA ARG A 30 -2.11 7.39 -6.61
C ARG A 30 -2.57 6.97 -5.22
N ALA A 31 -2.87 5.68 -5.09
CA ALA A 31 -3.13 5.05 -3.82
C ALA A 31 -2.50 3.66 -3.78
N VAL A 32 -2.09 3.24 -2.59
CA VAL A 32 -1.53 1.92 -2.28
C VAL A 32 -2.25 1.39 -1.06
N VAL A 33 -2.69 0.12 -1.14
CA VAL A 33 -3.17 -0.63 0.02
C VAL A 33 -2.11 -1.66 0.38
N LEU A 34 -1.66 -1.66 1.63
CA LEU A 34 -0.77 -2.65 2.20
C LEU A 34 -1.59 -3.91 2.47
N ALA A 35 -1.59 -4.84 1.52
CA ALA A 35 -2.38 -6.06 1.61
C ALA A 35 -1.81 -6.99 2.70
N GLY A 36 -2.59 -7.19 3.75
CA GLY A 36 -2.37 -8.22 4.77
C GLY A 36 -3.44 -9.31 4.64
N GLU A 37 -4.14 -9.57 5.73
CA GLU A 37 -5.29 -10.47 5.72
C GLU A 37 -6.39 -9.97 4.76
N HIS A 38 -7.14 -10.90 4.18
CA HIS A 38 -8.13 -10.60 3.15
C HIS A 38 -9.18 -9.57 3.62
N GLN A 39 -9.72 -9.75 4.83
CA GLN A 39 -10.73 -8.84 5.39
C GLN A 39 -10.19 -7.42 5.62
N GLU A 40 -8.92 -7.29 6.03
CA GLU A 40 -8.25 -6.00 6.17
C GLU A 40 -8.06 -5.33 4.81
N THR A 41 -7.65 -6.09 3.80
CA THR A 41 -7.50 -5.58 2.43
C THR A 41 -8.83 -5.06 1.88
N VAL A 42 -9.93 -5.81 2.07
CA VAL A 42 -11.29 -5.41 1.67
C VAL A 42 -11.74 -4.14 2.41
N ARG A 43 -11.51 -4.05 3.72
CA ARG A 43 -11.82 -2.86 4.52
C ARG A 43 -11.08 -1.63 4.02
N ALA A 44 -9.77 -1.74 3.82
CA ALA A 44 -8.93 -0.63 3.36
C ALA A 44 -9.33 -0.14 1.96
N LEU A 45 -9.65 -1.07 1.05
CA LEU A 45 -10.15 -0.73 -0.29
C LEU A 45 -11.53 -0.08 -0.27
N THR A 46 -12.40 -0.51 0.64
CA THR A 46 -13.72 0.11 0.83
C THR A 46 -13.57 1.54 1.36
N ALA A 47 -12.71 1.75 2.37
CA ALA A 47 -12.40 3.09 2.88
C ALA A 47 -11.82 3.99 1.78
N LEU A 48 -10.85 3.48 1.01
CA LEU A 48 -10.25 4.21 -0.11
C LEU A 48 -11.29 4.60 -1.17
N ALA A 49 -12.20 3.69 -1.53
CA ALA A 49 -13.28 3.97 -2.48
C ALA A 49 -14.27 5.02 -1.96
N ALA A 50 -14.48 5.10 -0.65
CA ALA A 50 -15.30 6.11 0.01
C ALA A 50 -14.56 7.43 0.27
N GLY A 51 -13.27 7.53 -0.05
CA GLY A 51 -12.44 8.71 0.28
C GLY A 51 -12.12 8.85 1.77
N ALA A 52 -12.28 7.78 2.55
CA ALA A 52 -11.96 7.74 3.97
C ALA A 52 -10.52 7.27 4.21
N THR A 53 -9.96 7.62 5.37
CA THR A 53 -8.63 7.18 5.81
C THR A 53 -8.68 5.78 6.41
N ASP A 54 -7.71 4.93 6.08
CA ASP A 54 -7.48 3.63 6.73
C ASP A 54 -5.97 3.46 6.97
N PRO A 55 -5.52 2.89 8.11
CA PRO A 55 -4.10 2.70 8.40
C PRO A 55 -3.35 1.84 7.36
N ALA A 56 -4.04 0.96 6.63
CA ALA A 56 -3.45 0.16 5.57
C ALA A 56 -3.51 0.83 4.18
N ALA A 57 -4.06 2.05 4.06
CA ALA A 57 -4.20 2.77 2.81
C ALA A 57 -3.41 4.09 2.81
N VAL A 58 -2.56 4.27 1.81
CA VAL A 58 -1.83 5.52 1.57
C VAL A 58 -2.28 6.08 0.23
N SER A 59 -2.67 7.35 0.20
CA SER A 59 -2.98 8.07 -1.04
C SER A 59 -2.21 9.37 -1.13
N GLY A 60 -2.00 9.86 -2.34
CA GLY A 60 -1.27 11.10 -2.57
C GLY A 60 -1.22 11.50 -4.03
N THR A 61 -0.58 12.64 -4.27
CA THR A 61 -0.31 13.15 -5.61
C THR A 61 1.19 13.12 -5.84
N VAL A 62 1.62 12.70 -7.04
CA VAL A 62 3.03 12.68 -7.42
C VAL A 62 3.63 14.08 -7.29
N ALA A 63 4.73 14.17 -6.56
CA ALA A 63 5.54 15.38 -6.44
C ALA A 63 6.93 15.15 -7.06
N SER A 64 7.46 16.16 -7.74
CA SER A 64 8.83 16.16 -8.25
C SER A 64 9.79 16.75 -7.22
N GLY A 65 11.01 16.22 -7.13
CA GLY A 65 12.03 16.75 -6.24
C GLY A 65 13.29 15.88 -6.25
N ARG A 66 14.32 16.33 -5.52
CA ARG A 66 15.50 15.50 -5.24
C ARG A 66 15.23 14.65 -4.01
N SER A 67 15.68 13.40 -4.05
CA SER A 67 15.70 12.54 -2.86
C SER A 67 16.87 12.91 -1.96
N ALA A 68 16.66 12.88 -0.64
CA ALA A 68 17.71 12.98 0.36
C ALA A 68 17.52 11.83 1.37
N ALA A 69 18.63 11.26 1.85
CA ALA A 69 18.61 10.28 2.92
C ALA A 69 18.91 10.97 4.26
N LEU A 70 18.05 10.75 5.25
CA LEU A 70 18.29 11.17 6.63
C LEU A 70 18.61 9.92 7.46
N PHE A 71 19.80 9.90 8.05
CA PHE A 71 20.22 8.83 8.95
C PHE A 71 19.88 9.23 10.38
N SER A 72 19.05 8.44 11.06
CA SER A 72 18.72 8.71 12.46
C SER A 72 19.95 8.54 13.34
N GLY A 73 20.15 9.46 14.29
CA GLY A 73 21.17 9.32 15.33
C GLY A 73 20.85 8.21 16.34
N GLN A 74 21.73 8.06 17.32
CA GLN A 74 21.51 7.15 18.45
C GLN A 74 20.29 7.59 19.28
N GLY A 75 19.47 6.63 19.71
CA GLY A 75 18.26 6.86 20.51
C GLY A 75 16.93 6.65 19.77
N SER A 76 16.93 6.52 18.44
CA SER A 76 15.73 6.23 17.64
C SER A 76 15.38 4.75 17.55
N GLN A 77 16.30 3.87 17.96
CA GLN A 77 16.14 2.43 17.84
C GLN A 77 15.00 1.91 18.74
N ARG A 78 14.24 0.94 18.23
CA ARG A 78 13.27 0.16 19.00
C ARG A 78 13.82 -1.24 19.24
N LEU A 79 13.48 -1.85 20.38
CA LEU A 79 13.83 -3.25 20.64
C LEU A 79 13.33 -4.13 19.48
N GLY A 80 14.20 -4.99 18.96
CA GLY A 80 13.86 -5.92 17.87
C GLY A 80 13.94 -5.34 16.45
N MET A 81 14.29 -4.07 16.27
CA MET A 81 14.50 -3.48 14.93
C MET A 81 15.51 -4.31 14.11
N GLY A 82 15.15 -4.58 12.85
CA GLY A 82 16.00 -5.32 11.90
C GLY A 82 15.85 -6.84 11.91
N ARG A 83 15.00 -7.41 12.78
CA ARG A 83 14.83 -8.88 12.90
C ARG A 83 13.79 -9.48 11.95
N GLU A 84 12.85 -8.68 11.45
CA GLU A 84 11.68 -9.14 10.68
C GLU A 84 11.55 -8.39 9.35
N LEU A 85 12.69 -8.05 8.73
CA LEU A 85 12.76 -7.36 7.44
C LEU A 85 12.95 -8.33 6.28
#